data_AF-A0A348B3S9-F1
#
_entry.id   AF-A0A348B3S9-F1
#
_cell.length_a   1.000
_cell.length_b   1.000
_cell.length_c   1.000
_cell.angle_alpha   90.00
_cell.angle_beta   90.00
_cell.angle_gamma   90.00
#
_symmetry.space_group_name_H-M   'P 1'
#
loop_
_entity.id
_entity.type
_entity.pdbx_description
1 polymer ?
#
loop_
_entity_poly.entity_id
_entity_poly.type
_entity_poly.pdbx_seq_one_letter_code
_entity_poly.pdbx_strand_id
1 'polypeptide(L)'
;MVGEKVWSKELAGLINPLRYTYSALKVSNELRDVKREKDLFRLRTFIAESKHVVTAVLPWWLSSSELTSTLYGGAEVVPCYNVWDCLHLFQTSLGKGTLTILYLNDVDVLSHKYGHGTKVVTSAAFQIVEQLRRMSSKIPVVLTSDHGFVDVEKRVFLDQDATLSQMLELPPFGEPRALFMNSRFDLKTFLYNRYPKLEVMSREEVEAHQLMGQCTDYSRLDFDYVAVPVDLSSYRYRLTEQDNILFKGEHGGLTSEELEVPLVTLGG
;
A
#
# COMPACT_ATOMS: atom_id res chain seq x y z
N MET A 1 -3.16 -4.62 -1.80
CA MET A 1 -3.38 -3.38 -2.57
C MET A 1 -2.21 -3.27 -3.53
N VAL A 2 -2.44 -3.09 -4.84
CA VAL A 2 -1.33 -3.11 -5.82
C VAL A 2 -0.80 -1.69 -6.00
N GLY A 3 0.01 -1.21 -5.06
CA GLY A 3 0.87 -0.01 -5.20
C GLY A 3 0.23 1.37 -5.36
N GLU A 4 1.08 2.41 -5.32
CA GLU A 4 0.70 3.82 -5.44
C GLU A 4 0.11 4.18 -6.81
N LYS A 5 0.47 3.42 -7.85
CA LYS A 5 0.00 3.58 -9.23
C LYS A 5 -0.43 2.25 -9.81
N VAL A 6 -1.64 2.18 -10.34
CA VAL A 6 -2.18 0.99 -10.99
C VAL A 6 -2.55 1.32 -12.42
N TRP A 7 -2.13 0.51 -13.37
CA TRP A 7 -2.70 0.55 -14.71
C TRP A 7 -4.07 -0.14 -14.75
N SER A 8 -5.08 0.57 -15.25
CA SER A 8 -6.43 0.05 -15.43
C SER A 8 -6.83 0.08 -16.91
N LYS A 9 -7.00 -1.10 -17.52
CA LYS A 9 -7.60 -1.21 -18.87
C LYS A 9 -9.00 -0.63 -18.92
N GLU A 10 -9.80 -0.88 -17.88
CA GLU A 10 -11.21 -0.49 -17.83
C GLU A 10 -11.38 1.04 -17.76
N LEU A 11 -10.44 1.74 -17.14
CA LEU A 11 -10.41 3.20 -17.08
C LEU A 11 -9.42 3.82 -18.08
N ALA A 12 -8.76 2.99 -18.89
CA ALA A 12 -7.75 3.39 -19.88
C ALA A 12 -6.69 4.37 -19.33
N GLY A 13 -6.16 4.10 -18.13
CA GLY A 13 -5.23 5.03 -17.49
C GLY A 13 -4.51 4.49 -16.26
N LEU A 14 -3.43 5.18 -15.88
CA LEU A 14 -2.80 5.03 -14.58
C LEU A 14 -3.65 5.75 -13.52
N ILE A 15 -4.05 5.01 -12.51
CA ILE A 15 -4.84 5.50 -11.38
C ILE A 15 -4.04 5.40 -10.09
N ASN A 16 -4.30 6.31 -9.16
CA ASN A 16 -3.92 6.16 -7.76
C ASN A 16 -5.12 5.57 -7.01
N PRO A 17 -5.04 4.31 -6.53
CA PRO A 17 -6.18 3.66 -5.88
C PRO A 17 -6.54 4.34 -4.55
N LEU A 18 -5.55 4.81 -3.77
CA LEU A 18 -5.77 5.46 -2.47
C LEU A 18 -6.65 6.71 -2.55
N ARG A 19 -6.41 7.55 -3.56
CA ARG A 19 -7.19 8.77 -3.83
C ARG A 19 -8.32 8.52 -4.81
N TYR A 20 -8.38 7.34 -5.41
CA TYR A 20 -9.29 6.95 -6.46
C TYR A 20 -9.45 8.01 -7.57
N THR A 21 -8.33 8.32 -8.21
CA THR A 21 -8.19 9.33 -9.27
C THR A 21 -7.13 8.92 -10.29
N TYR A 22 -7.07 9.56 -11.45
CA TYR A 22 -5.93 9.36 -12.36
C TYR A 22 -4.64 9.86 -11.71
N SER A 23 -3.53 9.14 -11.85
CA SER A 23 -2.27 9.44 -11.14
C SER A 23 -1.72 10.85 -11.42
N ALA A 24 -2.06 11.44 -12.56
CA ALA A 24 -1.67 12.81 -12.92
C ALA A 24 -2.47 13.91 -12.21
N LEU A 25 -3.62 13.56 -11.61
CA LEU A 25 -4.53 14.50 -10.98
C LEU A 25 -4.29 14.59 -9.47
N LYS A 26 -4.53 15.78 -8.91
CA LYS A 26 -4.40 16.03 -7.46
C LYS A 26 -5.73 15.93 -6.71
N VAL A 27 -6.84 15.78 -7.44
CA VAL A 27 -8.20 15.74 -6.88
C VAL A 27 -8.55 14.30 -6.55
N SER A 28 -9.07 14.06 -5.35
CA SER A 28 -9.49 12.72 -4.90
C SER A 28 -10.93 12.42 -5.32
N ASN A 29 -11.22 11.12 -5.51
CA ASN A 29 -12.52 10.54 -5.82
C ASN A 29 -13.14 10.98 -7.16
N GLU A 30 -12.39 11.58 -8.08
CA GLU A 30 -12.89 11.97 -9.42
C GLU A 30 -13.44 10.78 -10.22
N LEU A 31 -12.85 9.60 -10.05
CA LEU A 31 -13.27 8.40 -10.77
C LEU A 31 -14.59 7.80 -10.25
N ARG A 32 -15.07 8.26 -9.09
CA ARG A 32 -16.27 7.73 -8.42
C ARG A 32 -17.51 7.77 -9.31
N ASP A 33 -17.69 8.86 -10.05
CA ASP A 33 -18.85 9.08 -10.91
C ASP A 33 -18.76 8.31 -12.24
N VAL A 34 -17.54 7.88 -12.61
CA VAL A 34 -17.31 7.01 -13.78
C VAL A 34 -17.56 5.56 -13.40
N LYS A 35 -16.94 5.11 -12.30
CA LYS A 35 -17.06 3.74 -11.78
C LYS A 35 -16.70 3.73 -10.31
N ARG A 36 -17.45 3.04 -9.46
CA ARG A 36 -17.09 2.91 -8.03
C ARG A 36 -15.87 2.01 -7.87
N GLU A 37 -15.03 2.31 -6.88
CA GLU A 37 -13.78 1.57 -6.65
C GLU A 37 -14.02 0.09 -6.35
N LYS A 38 -15.01 -0.21 -5.51
CA LYS A 38 -15.44 -1.58 -5.21
C LYS A 38 -15.83 -2.38 -6.46
N ASP A 39 -16.38 -1.73 -7.49
CA ASP A 39 -16.81 -2.38 -8.73
C ASP A 39 -15.62 -2.54 -9.68
N LEU A 40 -14.67 -1.61 -9.64
CA LEU A 40 -13.40 -1.74 -10.35
C LEU A 40 -12.56 -2.88 -9.76
N PHE A 41 -12.41 -3.00 -8.45
CA PHE A 41 -11.59 -4.08 -7.89
C PHE A 41 -12.38 -5.37 -7.58
N ARG A 42 -13.71 -5.35 -7.69
CA ARG A 42 -14.62 -6.46 -7.36
C ARG A 42 -14.35 -7.04 -5.97
N LEU A 43 -14.01 -6.17 -5.03
CA LEU A 43 -13.61 -6.58 -3.68
C LEU A 43 -14.84 -7.00 -2.89
N ARG A 44 -14.72 -8.18 -2.26
CA ARG A 44 -15.64 -8.62 -1.22
C ARG A 44 -14.88 -8.63 0.09
N THR A 45 -15.35 -7.85 1.05
CA THR A 45 -14.70 -7.71 2.34
C THR A 45 -15.39 -8.61 3.34
N PHE A 46 -14.63 -9.12 4.31
CA PHE A 46 -15.22 -9.90 5.40
C PHE A 46 -16.27 -9.08 6.15
N ILE A 47 -16.13 -7.75 6.22
CA ILE A 47 -17.10 -6.86 6.87
C ILE A 47 -18.45 -6.99 6.15
N ALA A 48 -18.47 -6.84 4.83
CA ALA A 48 -19.69 -6.93 4.03
C ALA A 48 -20.31 -8.35 4.01
N GLU A 49 -19.49 -9.38 4.20
CA GLU A 49 -19.93 -10.79 4.22
C GLU A 49 -20.26 -11.32 5.62
N SER A 50 -19.93 -10.58 6.68
CA SER A 50 -20.17 -11.00 8.06
C SER A 50 -21.47 -10.42 8.63
N LYS A 51 -21.96 -11.05 9.71
CA LYS A 51 -23.05 -10.51 10.55
C LYS A 51 -22.53 -9.67 11.71
N HIS A 52 -21.21 -9.43 11.77
CA HIS A 52 -20.58 -8.72 12.87
C HIS A 52 -20.87 -7.23 12.77
N VAL A 53 -21.16 -6.60 13.91
CA VAL A 53 -21.26 -5.14 13.99
C VAL A 53 -19.85 -4.60 14.12
N VAL A 54 -19.35 -3.96 13.07
CA VAL A 54 -17.98 -3.46 12.99
C VAL A 54 -17.98 -1.94 13.13
N THR A 55 -17.14 -1.41 14.03
CA THR A 55 -16.81 0.01 14.09
C THR A 55 -15.36 0.19 13.64
N ALA A 56 -15.10 1.11 12.73
CA ALA A 56 -13.75 1.39 12.21
C ALA A 56 -13.35 2.83 12.55
N VAL A 57 -12.32 2.98 13.40
CA VAL A 57 -11.72 4.27 13.74
C VAL A 57 -10.58 4.54 12.76
N LEU A 58 -10.75 5.56 11.91
CA LEU A 58 -9.86 5.85 10.78
C LEU A 58 -9.46 7.33 10.78
N PRO A 59 -8.28 7.70 10.23
CA PRO A 59 -7.92 9.09 10.01
C PRO A 59 -8.98 9.84 9.17
N TRP A 60 -9.34 11.06 9.57
CA TRP A 60 -10.42 11.86 8.98
C TRP A 60 -10.29 12.08 7.47
N TRP A 61 -9.06 12.20 6.96
CA TRP A 61 -8.79 12.42 5.55
C TRP A 61 -9.01 11.16 4.70
N LEU A 62 -8.98 9.98 5.34
CA LEU A 62 -9.23 8.69 4.72
C LEU A 62 -10.70 8.27 4.85
N SER A 63 -11.38 8.67 5.93
CA SER A 63 -12.71 8.17 6.30
C SER A 63 -13.82 8.37 5.27
N SER A 64 -13.68 9.37 4.37
CA SER A 64 -14.66 9.68 3.32
C SER A 64 -14.21 9.28 1.90
N SER A 65 -13.09 8.55 1.78
CA SER A 65 -12.56 8.07 0.49
C SER A 65 -13.37 6.91 -0.11
N GLU A 66 -13.29 6.74 -1.42
CA GLU A 66 -13.78 5.54 -2.10
C GLU A 66 -13.09 4.26 -1.58
N LEU A 67 -11.82 4.37 -1.18
CA LEU A 67 -11.08 3.26 -0.60
C LEU A 67 -11.72 2.80 0.70
N THR A 68 -12.06 3.75 1.58
CA THR A 68 -12.79 3.44 2.83
C THR A 68 -14.16 2.86 2.54
N SER A 69 -14.91 3.42 1.58
CA SER A 69 -16.20 2.86 1.17
C SER A 69 -16.06 1.43 0.64
N THR A 70 -14.93 1.09 0.05
CA THR A 70 -14.65 -0.23 -0.53
C THR A 70 -14.20 -1.23 0.53
N LEU A 71 -13.26 -0.85 1.40
CA LEU A 71 -12.67 -1.73 2.42
C LEU A 71 -13.55 -1.89 3.67
N TYR A 72 -14.19 -0.81 4.09
CA TYR A 72 -14.99 -0.74 5.32
C TYR A 72 -16.49 -0.65 5.05
N GLY A 73 -16.94 -0.95 3.81
CA GLY A 73 -18.35 -1.00 3.47
C GLY A 73 -19.14 -1.91 4.41
N GLY A 74 -20.07 -1.35 5.17
CA GLY A 74 -20.86 -2.05 6.19
C GLY A 74 -20.43 -1.79 7.64
N ALA A 75 -19.28 -1.15 7.87
CA ALA A 75 -18.87 -0.70 9.20
C ALA A 75 -19.39 0.71 9.54
N GLU A 76 -19.55 1.00 10.83
CA GLU A 76 -19.66 2.37 11.33
C GLU A 76 -18.27 3.01 11.31
N VAL A 77 -18.06 3.99 10.44
CA VAL A 77 -16.78 4.70 10.33
C VAL A 77 -16.76 5.89 11.29
N VAL A 78 -15.78 5.91 12.18
CA VAL A 78 -15.55 6.98 13.16
C VAL A 78 -14.25 7.72 12.79
N PRO A 79 -14.34 8.94 12.24
CA PRO A 79 -13.15 9.70 11.86
C PRO A 79 -12.39 10.25 13.08
N CYS A 80 -11.07 10.22 13.03
CA CYS A 80 -10.18 10.79 14.06
C CYS A 80 -9.14 11.75 13.45
N TYR A 81 -8.65 12.71 14.23
CA TYR A 81 -7.78 13.78 13.74
C TYR A 81 -6.28 13.51 13.88
N ASN A 82 -5.87 12.81 14.94
CA ASN A 82 -4.48 12.44 15.21
C ASN A 82 -4.45 11.16 16.08
N VAL A 83 -3.27 10.57 16.25
CA VAL A 83 -3.09 9.31 17.00
C VAL A 83 -3.76 9.31 18.38
N TRP A 84 -3.72 10.41 19.13
CA TRP A 84 -4.31 10.48 20.48
C TRP A 84 -5.83 10.49 20.43
N ASP A 85 -6.42 11.22 19.48
CA ASP A 85 -7.85 11.22 19.22
C ASP A 85 -8.32 9.85 18.73
N CYS A 86 -7.57 9.22 17.82
CA CYS A 86 -7.87 7.87 17.35
C CYS A 86 -7.86 6.84 18.49
N LEU A 87 -6.88 6.91 19.41
CA LEU A 87 -6.82 6.05 20.59
C LEU A 87 -7.99 6.30 21.55
N HIS A 88 -8.38 7.56 21.76
CA HIS A 88 -9.55 7.91 22.57
C HIS A 88 -10.86 7.38 21.97
N LEU A 89 -11.07 7.60 20.67
CA LEU A 89 -12.25 7.14 19.95
C LEU A 89 -12.30 5.62 19.85
N PHE A 90 -11.16 4.96 19.70
CA PHE A 90 -11.04 3.51 19.77
C PHE A 90 -11.49 3.01 21.13
N GLN A 91 -10.93 3.55 22.22
CA GLN A 91 -11.27 3.16 23.58
C GLN A 91 -12.75 3.36 23.92
N THR A 92 -13.36 4.47 23.46
CA THR A 92 -14.78 4.77 23.70
C THR A 92 -15.72 3.98 22.79
N SER A 93 -15.22 3.37 21.71
CA SER A 93 -15.99 2.51 20.82
C SER A 93 -15.97 1.04 21.24
N LEU A 94 -15.09 0.66 22.17
CA LEU A 94 -15.01 -0.70 22.69
C LEU A 94 -16.34 -1.13 23.31
N GLY A 95 -16.78 -2.35 22.98
CA GLY A 95 -18.02 -2.94 23.51
C GLY A 95 -19.31 -2.46 22.84
N LYS A 96 -19.25 -1.51 21.89
CA LYS A 96 -20.42 -1.08 21.10
C LYS A 96 -20.83 -2.07 20.01
N GLY A 97 -19.96 -3.02 19.66
CA GLY A 97 -20.16 -3.98 18.58
C GLY A 97 -19.36 -5.26 18.79
N THR A 98 -19.25 -6.06 17.74
CA THR A 98 -18.49 -7.33 17.78
C THR A 98 -17.01 -7.14 17.51
N LEU A 99 -16.66 -6.15 16.69
CA LEU A 99 -15.28 -5.85 16.32
C LEU A 99 -15.08 -4.34 16.22
N THR A 100 -14.01 -3.84 16.82
CA THR A 100 -13.55 -2.46 16.63
C THR A 100 -12.20 -2.51 15.94
N ILE A 101 -12.08 -1.85 14.79
CA ILE A 101 -10.84 -1.73 14.02
C ILE A 101 -10.27 -0.33 14.24
N LEU A 102 -8.97 -0.24 14.51
CA LEU A 102 -8.22 1.01 14.55
C LEU A 102 -7.15 0.96 13.47
N TYR A 103 -7.20 1.91 12.54
CA TYR A 103 -6.14 2.10 11.54
C TYR A 103 -5.34 3.35 11.89
N LEU A 104 -4.01 3.22 11.95
CA LEU A 104 -3.06 4.30 12.20
C LEU A 104 -1.98 4.27 11.12
N ASN A 105 -1.63 5.43 10.57
CA ASN A 105 -0.56 5.58 9.58
C ASN A 105 0.65 6.35 10.12
N ASP A 106 0.67 6.69 11.41
CA ASP A 106 1.69 7.55 12.00
C ASP A 106 3.11 6.95 11.92
N VAL A 107 3.25 5.65 12.18
CA VAL A 107 4.55 4.96 12.14
C VAL A 107 5.09 4.89 10.71
N ASP A 108 4.22 4.62 9.73
CA ASP A 108 4.55 4.63 8.31
C ASP A 108 5.03 6.03 7.84
N VAL A 109 4.23 7.07 8.11
CA VAL A 109 4.58 8.46 7.74
C VAL A 109 5.91 8.90 8.36
N LEU A 110 6.15 8.56 9.62
CA LEU A 110 7.43 8.87 10.28
C LEU A 110 8.59 8.07 9.68
N SER A 111 8.36 6.82 9.30
CA SER A 111 9.38 5.95 8.69
C SER A 111 9.78 6.45 7.31
N HIS A 112 8.82 6.84 6.47
CA HIS A 112 9.09 7.50 5.19
C HIS A 112 9.91 8.78 5.37
N LYS A 113 9.62 9.58 6.39
CA LYS A 113 10.27 10.88 6.60
C LYS A 113 11.67 10.78 7.20
N TYR A 114 11.85 9.91 8.21
CA TYR A 114 13.04 9.91 9.05
C TYR A 114 13.90 8.64 8.91
N GLY A 115 13.35 7.55 8.36
CA GLY A 115 13.95 6.23 8.36
C GLY A 115 13.46 5.40 9.56
N HIS A 116 13.19 4.12 9.33
CA HIS A 116 12.42 3.27 10.24
C HIS A 116 13.15 2.99 11.57
N GLY A 117 14.49 2.97 11.56
CA GLY A 117 15.31 2.68 12.74
C GLY A 117 15.53 3.87 13.69
N THR A 118 14.99 5.05 13.37
CA THR A 118 15.25 6.26 14.15
C THR A 118 14.47 6.31 15.47
N LYS A 119 15.04 6.98 16.48
CA LYS A 119 14.40 7.14 17.80
C LYS A 119 13.00 7.72 17.74
N VAL A 120 12.72 8.61 16.77
CA VAL A 120 11.39 9.22 16.62
C VAL A 120 10.35 8.18 16.19
N VAL A 121 10.70 7.32 15.24
CA VAL A 121 9.83 6.23 14.77
C VAL A 121 9.62 5.20 15.87
N THR A 122 10.72 4.69 16.46
CA THR A 122 10.63 3.65 17.49
C THR A 122 9.89 4.12 18.74
N SER A 123 10.05 5.39 19.13
CA SER A 123 9.30 5.96 20.26
C SER A 123 7.82 6.11 19.97
N ALA A 124 7.43 6.51 18.75
CA ALA A 124 6.04 6.60 18.35
C ALA A 124 5.35 5.22 18.37
N ALA A 125 5.99 4.22 17.76
CA ALA A 125 5.50 2.84 17.79
C ALA A 125 5.36 2.32 19.24
N PHE A 126 6.38 2.53 20.08
CA PHE A 126 6.34 2.11 21.49
C PHE A 126 5.20 2.77 22.26
N GLN A 127 4.97 4.08 22.08
CA GLN A 127 3.89 4.80 22.74
C GLN A 127 2.51 4.25 22.34
N ILE A 128 2.29 3.98 21.06
CA ILE A 128 1.04 3.41 20.55
C ILE A 128 0.80 2.03 21.19
N VAL A 129 1.80 1.15 21.13
CA VAL A 129 1.70 -0.22 21.70
C VAL A 129 1.44 -0.18 23.19
N GLU A 130 2.09 0.70 23.95
CA GLU A 130 1.86 0.82 25.39
C GLU A 130 0.44 1.29 25.73
N GLN A 131 -0.17 2.18 24.94
CA GLN A 131 -1.57 2.56 25.13
C GLN A 131 -2.50 1.39 24.83
N LEU A 132 -2.28 0.67 23.73
CA LEU A 132 -3.07 -0.51 23.37
C LEU A 132 -2.95 -1.62 24.42
N ARG A 133 -1.76 -1.84 24.99
CA ARG A 133 -1.52 -2.79 26.09
C ARG A 133 -2.29 -2.44 27.35
N ARG A 134 -2.47 -1.16 27.66
CA ARG A 134 -3.30 -0.73 28.81
C ARG A 134 -4.79 -1.02 28.53
N MET A 135 -5.24 -0.77 27.30
CA MET A 135 -6.61 -1.04 26.87
C MET A 135 -6.93 -2.54 26.83
N SER A 136 -5.93 -3.38 26.52
CA SER A 136 -6.11 -4.83 26.42
C SER A 136 -6.45 -5.53 27.74
N SER A 137 -6.41 -4.81 28.87
CA SER A 137 -6.92 -5.31 30.16
C SER A 137 -8.44 -5.51 30.18
N LYS A 138 -9.17 -4.90 29.24
CA LYS A 138 -10.63 -4.97 29.15
C LYS A 138 -11.13 -5.88 28.04
N ILE A 139 -10.39 -5.96 26.94
CA ILE A 139 -10.73 -6.75 25.76
C ILE A 139 -9.46 -7.31 25.14
N PRO A 140 -9.50 -8.49 24.50
CA PRO A 140 -8.38 -8.95 23.67
C PRO A 140 -8.11 -7.96 22.54
N VAL A 141 -6.83 -7.66 22.30
CA VAL A 141 -6.37 -6.79 21.22
C VAL A 141 -5.42 -7.58 20.33
N VAL A 142 -5.65 -7.52 19.02
CA VAL A 142 -4.73 -8.04 18.00
C VAL A 142 -4.14 -6.84 17.25
N LEU A 143 -2.82 -6.74 17.22
CA LEU A 143 -2.07 -5.72 16.50
C LEU A 143 -1.28 -6.38 15.38
N THR A 144 -1.37 -5.79 14.18
CA THR A 144 -0.59 -6.20 13.00
C THR A 144 -0.28 -5.00 12.12
N SER A 145 0.62 -5.21 11.16
CA SER A 145 0.86 -4.31 10.03
C SER A 145 0.43 -4.98 8.72
N ASP A 146 0.29 -4.19 7.66
CA ASP A 146 0.11 -4.64 6.28
C ASP A 146 1.45 -4.83 5.54
N HIS A 147 2.48 -4.07 5.92
CA HIS A 147 3.84 -4.22 5.42
C HIS A 147 4.91 -3.86 6.47
N GLY A 148 6.14 -4.26 6.18
CA GLY A 148 7.37 -3.81 6.82
C GLY A 148 8.00 -2.61 6.11
N PHE A 149 9.31 -2.41 6.26
CA PHE A 149 9.98 -1.19 5.78
C PHE A 149 11.49 -1.35 5.63
N VAL A 150 12.10 -0.61 4.69
CA VAL A 150 13.55 -0.51 4.55
C VAL A 150 14.01 0.94 4.32
N ASP A 151 15.19 1.28 4.81
CA ASP A 151 15.82 2.58 4.53
C ASP A 151 16.48 2.57 3.15
N VAL A 152 16.18 3.58 2.33
CA VAL A 152 16.65 3.68 0.94
C VAL A 152 18.08 4.23 0.88
N GLU A 153 19.02 3.40 0.44
CA GLU A 153 20.43 3.77 0.28
C GLU A 153 20.72 4.42 -1.08
N LYS A 154 20.06 3.93 -2.14
CA LYS A 154 20.31 4.36 -3.52
C LYS A 154 19.01 4.66 -4.25
N ARG A 155 19.03 5.68 -5.10
CA ARG A 155 17.90 6.03 -5.97
C ARG A 155 18.32 5.94 -7.43
N VAL A 156 17.49 5.28 -8.23
CA VAL A 156 17.67 5.13 -9.67
C VAL A 156 16.46 5.73 -10.37
N PHE A 157 16.70 6.72 -11.25
CA PHE A 157 15.65 7.37 -12.02
C PHE A 157 15.56 6.74 -13.41
N LEU A 158 14.60 5.84 -13.59
CA LEU A 158 14.37 5.10 -14.82
C LEU A 158 13.96 6.02 -15.98
N ASP A 159 13.29 7.13 -15.68
CA ASP A 159 12.90 8.13 -16.69
C ASP A 159 14.10 8.82 -17.37
N GLN A 160 15.31 8.69 -16.81
CA GLN A 160 16.55 9.21 -17.40
C GLN A 160 17.23 8.21 -18.36
N ASP A 161 16.74 6.98 -18.46
CA ASP A 161 17.23 5.99 -19.42
C ASP A 161 16.37 6.05 -20.70
N ALA A 162 16.88 6.76 -21.71
CA ALA A 162 16.19 6.92 -22.99
C ALA A 162 15.97 5.58 -23.72
N THR A 163 16.87 4.59 -23.56
CA THR A 163 16.73 3.28 -24.18
C THR A 163 15.60 2.51 -23.52
N LEU A 164 15.54 2.50 -22.18
CA LEU A 164 14.41 1.91 -21.45
C LEU A 164 13.08 2.54 -21.87
N SER A 165 13.01 3.87 -21.92
CA SER A 165 11.79 4.60 -22.30
C SER A 165 11.28 4.25 -23.69
N GLN A 166 12.16 3.93 -24.65
CA GLN A 166 11.77 3.47 -25.99
C GLN A 166 11.26 2.03 -26.02
N MET A 167 11.64 1.22 -25.03
CA MET A 167 11.21 -0.18 -24.94
C MET A 167 9.88 -0.37 -24.23
N LEU A 168 9.49 0.59 -23.39
CA LEU A 168 8.26 0.54 -22.63
C LEU A 168 7.02 0.82 -23.51
N GLU A 169 5.94 0.08 -23.26
CA GLU A 169 4.65 0.38 -23.88
C GLU A 169 3.93 1.47 -23.10
N LEU A 170 3.98 1.38 -21.77
CA LEU A 170 3.41 2.29 -20.79
C LEU A 170 4.50 2.69 -19.79
N PRO A 171 4.39 3.86 -19.14
CA PRO A 171 5.22 4.16 -17.98
C PRO A 171 5.13 3.05 -16.92
N PRO A 172 6.24 2.68 -16.25
CA PRO A 172 6.21 1.76 -15.14
C PRO A 172 5.24 2.25 -14.06
N PHE A 173 4.54 1.31 -13.45
CA PHE A 173 3.58 1.56 -12.37
C PHE A 173 3.88 0.64 -11.18
N GLY A 174 3.03 0.66 -10.15
CA GLY A 174 3.29 0.04 -8.86
C GLY A 174 3.97 1.01 -7.89
N GLU A 175 5.00 0.52 -7.20
CA GLU A 175 5.77 1.26 -6.19
C GLU A 175 7.25 1.31 -6.59
N PRO A 176 8.05 2.25 -6.06
CA PRO A 176 9.47 2.34 -6.39
C PRO A 176 10.30 1.08 -6.10
N ARG A 177 9.80 0.18 -5.24
CA ARG A 177 10.40 -1.12 -4.92
C ARG A 177 9.61 -2.32 -5.44
N ALA A 178 8.51 -2.11 -6.17
CA ALA A 178 7.79 -3.14 -6.89
C ALA A 178 7.19 -2.56 -8.17
N LEU A 179 7.99 -2.58 -9.23
CA LEU A 179 7.65 -1.99 -10.50
C LEU A 179 6.94 -3.00 -11.38
N PHE A 180 5.79 -2.61 -11.89
CA PHE A 180 5.07 -3.32 -12.93
C PHE A 180 5.34 -2.61 -14.26
N MET A 181 5.58 -3.38 -15.31
CA MET A 181 5.96 -2.85 -16.61
C MET A 181 5.24 -3.59 -17.74
N ASN A 182 4.85 -2.84 -18.76
CA ASN A 182 4.47 -3.37 -20.06
C ASN A 182 5.51 -2.96 -21.11
N SER A 183 5.82 -3.86 -22.03
CA SER A 183 6.91 -3.64 -22.99
C SER A 183 6.56 -4.06 -24.39
N ARG A 184 7.10 -3.29 -25.35
CA ARG A 184 7.03 -3.57 -26.79
C ARG A 184 8.06 -4.62 -27.24
N PHE A 185 9.07 -4.89 -26.41
CA PHE A 185 10.20 -5.78 -26.71
C PHE A 185 10.52 -6.69 -25.51
N ASP A 186 11.49 -7.59 -25.65
CA ASP A 186 12.00 -8.35 -24.49
C ASP A 186 12.72 -7.40 -23.52
N LEU A 187 12.02 -7.07 -22.42
CA LEU A 187 12.52 -6.17 -21.39
C LEU A 187 13.35 -6.89 -20.32
N LYS A 188 13.12 -8.19 -20.12
CA LYS A 188 13.76 -8.96 -19.05
C LYS A 188 15.27 -9.02 -19.23
N THR A 189 15.72 -9.39 -20.44
CA THR A 189 17.15 -9.45 -20.77
C THR A 189 17.80 -8.06 -20.68
N PHE A 190 17.11 -7.01 -21.13
CA PHE A 190 17.62 -5.64 -21.05
C PHE A 190 17.80 -5.19 -19.59
N LEU A 191 16.77 -5.33 -18.76
CA LEU A 191 16.81 -4.91 -17.36
C LEU A 191 17.83 -5.70 -16.54
N TYR A 192 17.97 -7.02 -16.78
CA TYR A 192 18.97 -7.85 -16.12
C TYR A 192 20.40 -7.30 -16.34
N ASN A 193 20.73 -6.93 -17.57
CA ASN A 193 22.06 -6.40 -17.91
C ASN A 193 22.25 -4.94 -17.44
N ARG A 194 21.22 -4.10 -17.60
CA ARG A 194 21.28 -2.66 -17.33
C ARG A 194 21.17 -2.33 -15.84
N TYR A 195 20.37 -3.10 -15.11
CA TYR A 195 20.05 -2.91 -13.71
C TYR A 195 20.19 -4.24 -12.95
N PRO A 196 21.41 -4.74 -12.74
CA PRO A 196 21.66 -6.08 -12.18
C PRO A 196 21.21 -6.29 -10.73
N LYS A 197 20.64 -5.24 -10.10
CA LYS A 197 20.04 -5.26 -8.76
C LYS A 197 18.52 -5.37 -8.80
N LEU A 198 17.92 -5.42 -9.99
CA LEU A 198 16.52 -5.80 -10.16
C LEU A 198 16.43 -7.29 -10.45
N GLU A 199 15.64 -7.99 -9.65
CA GLU A 199 15.07 -9.26 -10.04
C GLU A 199 13.83 -8.97 -10.89
N VAL A 200 13.83 -9.48 -12.13
CA VAL A 200 12.78 -9.25 -13.11
C VAL A 200 12.10 -10.57 -13.42
N MET A 201 10.80 -10.61 -13.15
CA MET A 201 9.94 -11.77 -13.34
C MET A 201 8.94 -11.47 -14.45
N SER A 202 8.74 -12.43 -15.36
CA SER A 202 7.61 -12.39 -16.29
C SER A 202 6.31 -12.64 -15.54
N ARG A 203 5.18 -12.35 -16.19
CA ARG A 203 3.86 -12.73 -15.69
C ARG A 203 3.78 -14.19 -15.25
N GLU A 204 4.28 -15.10 -16.06
CA GLU A 204 4.22 -16.54 -15.79
C GLU A 204 4.99 -16.91 -14.51
N GLU A 205 6.13 -16.27 -14.26
CA GLU A 205 6.92 -16.46 -13.04
C GLU A 205 6.20 -15.87 -11.81
N VAL A 206 5.62 -14.68 -11.95
CA VAL A 206 4.81 -14.04 -10.90
C VAL A 206 3.62 -14.93 -10.49
N GLU A 207 2.95 -15.51 -11.48
CA GLU A 207 1.83 -16.44 -11.27
C GLU A 207 2.30 -17.75 -10.61
N ALA A 208 3.39 -18.35 -11.11
CA ALA A 208 3.96 -19.57 -10.56
C ALA A 208 4.42 -19.41 -9.10
N HIS A 209 4.95 -18.23 -8.76
CA HIS A 209 5.41 -17.91 -7.41
C HIS A 209 4.29 -17.39 -6.50
N GLN A 210 3.05 -17.25 -7.00
CA GLN A 210 1.89 -16.76 -6.25
C GLN A 210 2.11 -15.38 -5.59
N LEU A 211 2.88 -14.49 -6.25
CA LEU A 211 3.25 -13.19 -5.66
C LEU A 211 2.05 -12.22 -5.55
N MET A 212 0.94 -12.50 -6.22
CA MET A 212 -0.32 -11.76 -6.09
C MET A 212 -1.28 -12.39 -5.06
N GLY A 213 -0.77 -13.30 -4.22
CA GLY A 213 -1.55 -14.06 -3.26
C GLY A 213 -2.49 -15.07 -3.94
N GLN A 214 -3.64 -15.33 -3.32
CA GLN A 214 -4.67 -16.24 -3.86
C GLN A 214 -5.49 -15.61 -5.00
N CYS A 215 -4.82 -14.87 -5.90
CA CYS A 215 -5.47 -14.30 -7.08
C CYS A 215 -5.91 -15.44 -8.01
N THR A 216 -7.22 -15.59 -8.20
CA THR A 216 -7.79 -16.61 -9.09
C THR A 216 -8.07 -16.07 -10.50
N ASP A 217 -7.90 -14.76 -10.72
CA ASP A 217 -8.20 -14.09 -11.99
C ASP A 217 -7.15 -13.02 -12.31
N TYR A 218 -6.07 -13.47 -12.97
CA TYR A 218 -4.98 -12.60 -13.43
C TYR A 218 -5.33 -11.76 -14.66
N SER A 219 -6.49 -12.00 -15.30
CA SER A 219 -6.90 -11.29 -16.53
C SER A 219 -7.07 -9.78 -16.31
N ARG A 220 -7.23 -9.37 -15.05
CA ARG A 220 -7.46 -7.99 -14.63
C ARG A 220 -6.19 -7.25 -14.24
N LEU A 221 -5.10 -7.98 -14.00
CA LEU A 221 -3.79 -7.40 -13.79
C LEU A 221 -3.12 -7.32 -15.15
N ASP A 222 -2.89 -6.12 -15.65
CA ASP A 222 -2.28 -5.92 -16.97
C ASP A 222 -0.85 -5.43 -16.84
N PHE A 223 0.09 -6.38 -16.80
CA PHE A 223 1.53 -6.18 -16.80
C PHE A 223 2.22 -7.31 -17.58
N ASP A 224 3.41 -7.07 -18.12
CA ASP A 224 4.23 -8.12 -18.73
C ASP A 224 5.32 -8.60 -17.77
N TYR A 225 5.87 -7.66 -17.00
CA TYR A 225 6.96 -7.92 -16.07
C TYR A 225 6.72 -7.24 -14.72
N VAL A 226 7.23 -7.87 -13.66
CA VAL A 226 7.44 -7.27 -12.35
C VAL A 226 8.93 -7.20 -12.08
N ALA A 227 9.43 -6.04 -11.69
CA ALA A 227 10.82 -5.82 -11.32
C ALA A 227 10.91 -5.34 -9.86
N VAL A 228 11.62 -6.09 -9.04
CA VAL A 228 11.82 -5.82 -7.61
C VAL A 228 13.32 -5.69 -7.31
N PRO A 229 13.74 -4.71 -6.51
CA PRO A 229 15.13 -4.61 -6.09
C PRO A 229 15.48 -5.71 -5.09
N VAL A 230 16.62 -6.36 -5.29
CA VAL A 230 17.19 -7.33 -4.33
C VAL A 230 18.14 -6.66 -3.31
N ASP A 231 18.18 -5.33 -3.32
CA ASP A 231 18.96 -4.50 -2.39
C ASP A 231 18.12 -3.30 -1.89
N LEU A 232 18.77 -2.35 -1.21
CA LEU A 232 18.16 -1.15 -0.62
C LEU A 232 17.98 0.00 -1.64
N SER A 233 17.96 -0.31 -2.94
CA SER A 233 17.71 0.68 -3.99
C SER A 233 16.22 0.95 -4.19
N SER A 234 15.90 2.20 -4.53
CA SER A 234 14.58 2.66 -4.98
C SER A 234 14.65 3.00 -6.47
N TYR A 235 13.73 2.46 -7.26
CA TYR A 235 13.68 2.65 -8.71
C TYR A 235 12.44 3.45 -9.09
N ARG A 236 12.64 4.66 -9.61
CA ARG A 236 11.56 5.63 -9.81
C ARG A 236 11.40 5.98 -11.29
N TYR A 237 10.14 6.09 -11.71
CA TYR A 237 9.77 6.68 -12.98
C TYR A 237 8.85 7.89 -12.72
N ARG A 238 9.37 9.09 -12.96
CA ARG A 238 8.69 10.33 -12.59
C ARG A 238 7.72 10.77 -13.68
N LEU A 239 6.44 10.83 -13.34
CA LEU A 239 5.35 11.27 -14.22
C LEU A 239 4.74 12.60 -13.76
N THR A 240 4.80 12.87 -12.46
CA THR A 240 4.17 14.01 -11.81
C THR A 240 5.12 14.67 -10.82
N GLU A 241 4.79 15.87 -10.37
CA GLU A 241 5.53 16.55 -9.31
C GLU A 241 5.56 15.77 -7.99
N GLN A 242 4.54 14.95 -7.72
CA GLN A 242 4.49 14.11 -6.52
C GLN A 242 5.61 13.06 -6.53
N ASP A 243 6.02 12.60 -7.72
CA ASP A 243 7.07 11.59 -7.89
C ASP A 243 8.48 12.13 -7.57
N ASN A 244 8.62 13.45 -7.47
CA ASN A 244 9.85 14.11 -7.05
C ASN A 244 10.06 14.06 -5.52
N ILE A 245 9.05 13.67 -4.74
CA ILE A 245 9.19 13.51 -3.29
C ILE A 245 10.07 12.30 -3.01
N LEU A 246 11.14 12.51 -2.24
CA LEU A 246 12.10 11.46 -1.88
C LEU A 246 11.95 11.10 -0.40
N PHE A 247 11.59 9.85 -0.12
CA PHE A 247 11.48 9.31 1.23
C PHE A 247 12.78 8.66 1.69
N LYS A 248 13.05 8.73 3.00
CA LYS A 248 14.22 8.11 3.64
C LYS A 248 14.13 6.61 3.70
N GLY A 249 12.94 6.07 3.96
CA GLY A 249 12.66 4.66 3.72
C GLY A 249 11.40 4.48 2.88
N GLU A 250 11.26 3.30 2.32
CA GLU A 250 10.21 2.87 1.43
C GLU A 250 9.89 1.39 1.71
N HIS A 251 8.83 0.88 1.09
CA HIS A 251 8.41 -0.52 1.15
C HIS A 251 7.96 -0.99 -0.24
N GLY A 252 7.47 -2.21 -0.32
CA GLY A 252 6.90 -2.81 -1.53
C GLY A 252 7.76 -3.90 -2.17
N GLY A 253 9.04 -4.01 -1.79
CA GLY A 253 9.94 -5.06 -2.25
C GLY A 253 9.69 -6.42 -1.61
N LEU A 254 10.57 -7.39 -1.93
CA LEU A 254 10.48 -8.78 -1.45
C LEU A 254 11.47 -9.12 -0.32
N THR A 255 12.09 -8.12 0.30
CA THR A 255 12.99 -8.39 1.43
C THR A 255 12.19 -8.89 2.64
N SER A 256 12.82 -9.68 3.50
CA SER A 256 12.21 -10.14 4.76
C SER A 256 11.69 -8.97 5.59
N GLU A 257 12.46 -7.89 5.66
CA GLU A 257 12.15 -6.67 6.40
C GLU A 257 10.93 -5.92 5.86
N GLU A 258 10.56 -6.13 4.59
CA GLU A 258 9.36 -5.56 3.96
C GLU A 258 8.14 -6.49 4.06
N LEU A 259 8.35 -7.81 4.05
CA LEU A 259 7.27 -8.80 4.03
C LEU A 259 6.85 -9.28 5.42
N GLU A 260 7.79 -9.38 6.36
CA GLU A 260 7.51 -9.84 7.72
C GLU A 260 6.84 -8.73 8.54
N VAL A 261 5.62 -9.01 9.00
CA VAL A 261 4.83 -8.08 9.81
C VAL A 261 4.58 -8.66 11.20
N PRO A 262 4.51 -7.80 12.24
CA PRO A 262 4.21 -8.28 13.59
C PRO A 262 2.79 -8.83 13.64
N LEU A 263 2.58 -9.90 14.41
CA LEU A 263 1.25 -10.34 14.87
C LEU A 263 1.31 -10.45 16.40
N VAL A 264 0.77 -9.44 17.08
CA VAL A 264 0.85 -9.34 18.54
C VAL A 264 -0.55 -9.46 19.13
N THR A 265 -0.74 -10.43 20.03
CA THR A 265 -1.96 -10.60 20.81
C THR A 265 -1.76 -10.10 22.24
N LEU A 266 -2.64 -9.22 22.71
CA LEU A 266 -2.60 -8.64 24.06
C LEU A 266 -3.93 -8.93 24.78
N GLY A 267 -3.88 -9.20 26.10
CA GLY A 267 -5.09 -9.43 26.90
C GLY A 267 -5.73 -10.81 26.73
N GLY A 268 -4.93 -11.82 26.36
CA GLY A 268 -5.27 -13.24 26.43
C GLY A 268 -4.62 -13.93 27.61
#